data_AF-A0A3D4UQ12-F1
#
_entry.id   AF-A0A3D4UQ12-F1
#
_cell.length_a   1.000
_cell.length_b   1.000
_cell.length_c   1.000
_cell.angle_alpha   90.00
_cell.angle_beta   90.00
_cell.angle_gamma   90.00
#
_symmetry.space_group_name_H-M   'P 1'
#
loop_
_entity.id
_entity.type
_entity.pdbx_description
1 polymer ?
#
loop_
_entity_poly.entity_id
_entity_poly.type
_entity_poly.pdbx_seq_one_letter_code
_entity_poly.pdbx_strand_id
1 'polypeptide(L)'
;NYTSVFEFRTGSNFTNGYSNDRLVDIDFVQCRNQDFNPEVVTTRDADISVVKTVDNANPLENESINFTITVTNNGPERATEVDVNETLPSGLALVQATPSQGTYNQINKIWSVGTLNNGSSVTMTVEATVNSGVTADSLVNTAYL
;
A
#
# COMPACT_ATOMS: atom_id res chain seq x y z
N ASN A 1 -15.55 21.96 2.87
CA ASN A 1 -16.59 22.91 3.32
C ASN A 1 -17.77 22.13 3.87
N TYR A 2 -17.78 21.88 5.18
CA TYR A 2 -18.93 21.28 5.86
C TYR A 2 -19.56 22.35 6.73
N THR A 3 -20.80 22.72 6.42
CA THR A 3 -21.57 23.70 7.20
C THR A 3 -22.47 22.92 8.14
N SER A 4 -22.14 22.90 9.43
CA SER A 4 -23.03 22.38 10.45
C SER A 4 -24.12 23.41 10.71
N VAL A 5 -25.36 23.11 10.32
CA VAL A 5 -26.53 23.92 10.67
C VAL A 5 -27.03 23.42 12.02
N PHE A 6 -26.97 24.27 13.04
CA PHE A 6 -27.51 23.99 14.37
C PHE A 6 -28.90 24.62 14.47
N GLU A 7 -29.96 23.82 14.38
CA GLU A 7 -31.33 24.31 14.54
C GLU A 7 -31.78 24.21 16.00
N PHE A 8 -32.16 25.34 16.60
CA PHE A 8 -32.88 25.34 17.87
C PHE A 8 -34.36 25.04 17.61
N ARG A 9 -34.83 23.88 18.04
CA ARG A 9 -36.27 23.62 18.16
C ARG A 9 -36.72 24.03 19.55
N THR A 10 -37.32 25.20 19.69
CA THR A 10 -38.01 25.56 20.93
C THR A 10 -39.36 24.83 20.98
N GLY A 11 -39.32 23.60 21.48
CA GLY A 11 -40.54 22.87 21.83
C GLY A 11 -41.06 23.33 23.19
N SER A 12 -41.94 24.33 23.22
CA SER A 12 -42.97 24.39 24.28
C SER A 12 -44.14 25.30 23.89
N ASN A 13 -45.32 24.67 23.90
CA ASN A 13 -46.62 25.32 23.81
C ASN A 13 -46.87 26.11 25.10
N PHE A 14 -47.23 27.39 24.97
CA PHE A 14 -47.71 28.19 26.10
C PHE A 14 -49.07 27.66 26.57
N THR A 15 -49.13 27.11 27.78
CA THR A 15 -50.38 26.94 28.52
C THR A 15 -50.20 27.48 29.94
N ASN A 16 -51.09 28.41 30.30
CA ASN A 16 -51.26 29.07 31.60
C ASN A 16 -50.12 29.97 32.13
N GLY A 17 -50.23 31.27 31.81
CA GLY A 17 -50.41 32.30 32.84
C GLY A 17 -49.22 32.75 33.69
N TYR A 18 -47.99 32.30 33.42
CA TYR A 18 -46.80 32.84 34.09
C TYR A 18 -45.81 33.39 33.05
N SER A 19 -45.76 34.71 32.90
CA SER A 19 -44.74 35.39 32.11
C SER A 19 -43.45 35.42 32.90
N ASN A 20 -42.67 34.35 32.81
CA ASN A 20 -41.30 34.35 33.31
C ASN A 20 -40.45 34.90 32.16
N ASP A 21 -40.30 36.22 32.11
CA ASP A 21 -39.42 36.92 31.17
C ASP A 21 -37.94 36.74 31.55
N ARG A 22 -37.55 35.48 31.80
CA ARG A 22 -36.16 35.06 31.87
C ARG A 22 -35.82 34.51 30.50
N LEU A 23 -35.50 35.42 29.59
CA LEU A 23 -34.50 35.12 28.57
C LEU A 23 -33.29 34.60 29.35
N VAL A 24 -33.09 33.29 29.32
CA VAL A 24 -31.81 32.71 29.70
C VAL A 24 -30.84 33.25 28.67
N ASP A 25 -30.00 34.18 29.08
CA ASP A 25 -28.86 34.61 28.29
C ASP A 25 -27.98 33.37 28.16
N ILE A 26 -28.12 32.65 27.03
CA ILE A 26 -27.17 31.60 26.69
C ILE A 26 -25.92 32.36 26.27
N ASP A 27 -25.05 32.59 27.25
CA ASP A 27 -23.75 33.18 27.00
C ASP A 27 -22.94 32.17 26.16
N PHE A 28 -22.99 32.32 24.84
CA PHE A 28 -22.23 31.49 23.88
C PHE A 28 -20.71 31.74 23.95
N VAL A 29 -20.21 32.48 24.95
CA VAL A 29 -18.79 32.83 25.08
C VAL A 29 -17.88 31.62 25.36
N GLN A 30 -18.41 30.42 25.66
CA GLN A 30 -17.58 29.22 25.87
C GLN A 30 -17.60 28.15 24.77
N CYS A 31 -18.27 28.35 23.63
CA CYS A 31 -18.07 27.48 22.47
C CYS A 31 -17.18 28.15 21.42
N ARG A 32 -16.07 28.78 21.84
CA ARG A 32 -14.96 29.02 20.92
C ARG A 32 -14.35 27.66 20.62
N ASN A 33 -14.67 27.10 19.47
CA ASN A 33 -14.02 25.93 18.90
C ASN A 33 -12.55 26.30 18.55
N GLN A 34 -11.72 26.51 19.57
CA GLN A 34 -10.31 26.89 19.46
C GLN A 34 -9.36 25.76 19.86
N ASP A 35 -9.89 24.62 20.32
CA ASP A 35 -9.09 23.44 20.67
C ASP A 35 -9.17 22.34 19.60
N PHE A 36 -9.63 22.66 18.39
CA PHE A 36 -9.43 21.78 17.25
C PHE A 36 -8.05 22.06 16.65
N ASN A 37 -7.01 21.57 17.31
CA ASN A 37 -5.74 21.30 16.67
C ASN A 37 -5.89 19.93 16.00
N PRO A 38 -6.12 19.82 14.67
CA PRO A 38 -5.99 18.52 14.03
C PRO A 38 -4.52 18.14 14.19
N GLU A 39 -4.22 17.28 15.15
CA GLU A 39 -2.92 16.65 15.24
C GLU A 39 -2.73 15.92 13.91
N VAL A 40 -1.89 16.48 13.04
CA VAL A 40 -1.54 15.84 11.77
C VAL A 40 -0.68 14.65 12.16
N VAL A 41 -1.32 13.50 12.38
CA VAL A 41 -0.63 12.23 12.59
C VAL A 41 0.02 11.85 11.27
N THR A 42 1.25 12.30 11.03
CA THR A 42 2.09 11.76 9.96
C THR A 42 2.65 10.44 10.46
N THR A 43 2.03 9.32 10.09
CA THR A 43 2.62 7.99 10.31
C THR A 43 3.90 7.91 9.50
N ARG A 44 5.04 8.03 10.18
CA ARG A 44 6.37 7.92 9.56
C ARG A 44 6.71 6.44 9.54
N ASP A 45 6.25 5.75 8.52
CA ASP A 45 6.45 4.30 8.35
C ASP A 45 7.24 3.99 7.07
N ALA A 46 7.75 2.76 6.96
CA ALA A 46 8.31 2.29 5.70
C ALA A 46 7.19 2.09 4.67
N ASP A 47 7.49 2.32 3.40
CA ASP A 47 6.57 2.14 2.28
C ASP A 47 7.29 1.33 1.21
N ILE A 48 7.01 0.03 1.15
CA ILE A 48 7.68 -0.88 0.22
C ILE A 48 6.83 -1.06 -1.03
N SER A 49 7.46 -0.84 -2.18
CA SER A 49 6.88 -1.13 -3.49
C SER A 49 7.68 -2.22 -4.19
N VAL A 50 6.97 -3.07 -4.94
CA VAL A 50 7.55 -4.13 -5.77
C VAL A 50 7.09 -3.91 -7.20
N VAL A 51 8.05 -3.77 -8.11
CA VAL A 51 7.79 -3.64 -9.55
C VAL A 51 8.45 -4.80 -10.27
N LYS A 52 7.77 -5.36 -11.25
CA LYS A 52 8.28 -6.45 -12.06
C LYS A 52 8.15 -6.14 -13.54
N THR A 53 9.21 -6.37 -14.28
CA THR A 53 9.24 -6.25 -15.74
C THR A 53 9.77 -7.54 -16.37
N VAL A 54 9.53 -7.70 -17.66
CA VAL A 54 10.05 -8.79 -18.48
C VAL A 54 10.75 -8.19 -19.70
N ASP A 55 11.85 -8.79 -20.13
CA ASP A 55 12.60 -8.37 -21.32
C ASP A 55 11.86 -8.67 -22.63
N ASN A 56 11.11 -9.77 -22.67
CA ASN A 56 10.25 -10.16 -23.78
C ASN A 56 8.84 -10.54 -23.29
N ALA A 57 7.84 -9.72 -23.64
CA ALA A 57 6.44 -9.97 -23.26
C ALA A 57 5.72 -10.97 -24.18
N ASN A 58 6.32 -11.35 -25.31
CA ASN A 58 5.74 -12.31 -26.26
C ASN A 58 6.78 -13.38 -26.66
N PRO A 59 7.30 -14.16 -25.71
CA PRO A 59 8.30 -15.18 -26.02
C PRO A 59 7.72 -16.38 -26.75
N LEU A 60 8.51 -17.01 -27.60
CA LEU A 60 8.18 -18.29 -28.21
C LEU A 60 8.48 -19.44 -27.24
N GLU A 61 7.89 -20.60 -27.52
CA GLU A 61 8.20 -21.83 -26.79
C GLU A 61 9.70 -22.14 -26.86
N ASN A 62 10.25 -22.59 -25.74
CA ASN A 62 11.68 -22.89 -25.53
C ASN A 62 12.62 -21.67 -25.54
N GLU A 63 12.10 -20.44 -25.61
CA GLU A 63 12.92 -19.25 -25.40
C GLU A 63 13.17 -18.98 -23.92
N SER A 64 14.34 -18.42 -23.62
CA SER A 64 14.63 -17.86 -22.29
C SER A 64 14.17 -16.40 -22.23
N ILE A 65 13.58 -16.04 -21.10
CA ILE A 65 13.17 -14.68 -20.74
C ILE A 65 13.73 -14.32 -19.38
N ASN A 66 13.94 -13.03 -19.16
CA ASN A 66 14.39 -12.48 -17.88
C ASN A 66 13.31 -11.59 -17.29
N PHE A 67 12.90 -11.93 -16.07
CA PHE A 67 12.15 -11.00 -15.23
C PHE A 67 13.12 -10.19 -14.38
N THR A 68 12.89 -8.88 -14.30
CA THR A 68 13.55 -8.01 -13.31
C THR A 68 12.53 -7.61 -12.26
N ILE A 69 12.76 -7.99 -11.02
CA ILE A 69 11.95 -7.58 -9.86
C ILE A 69 12.74 -6.52 -9.10
N THR A 70 12.15 -5.35 -8.90
CA THR A 70 12.73 -4.22 -8.16
C THR A 70 11.92 -3.98 -6.91
N VAL A 71 12.59 -3.91 -5.75
CA VAL A 71 11.99 -3.60 -4.45
C VAL A 71 12.55 -2.26 -3.99
N THR A 72 11.67 -1.32 -3.69
CA THR A 72 12.03 0.05 -3.30
C THR A 72 11.33 0.44 -2.02
N ASN A 73 12.06 1.04 -1.08
CA ASN A 73 11.48 1.68 0.10
C ASN A 73 11.29 3.19 -0.16
N ASN A 74 10.05 3.59 -0.45
CA ASN A 74 9.64 4.98 -0.65
C ASN A 74 9.30 5.70 0.66
N GLY A 75 9.30 4.97 1.78
CA GLY A 75 8.90 5.47 3.08
C GLY A 75 10.03 6.25 3.77
N PRO A 76 9.67 7.17 4.67
CA PRO A 76 10.64 7.91 5.47
C PRO A 76 11.48 7.04 6.44
N GLU A 77 11.00 5.85 6.80
CA GLU A 77 11.70 4.89 7.69
C GLU A 77 12.37 3.74 6.95
N ARG A 78 13.33 3.07 7.60
CA ARG A 78 13.88 1.80 7.12
C ARG A 78 12.86 0.67 7.29
N ALA A 79 12.81 -0.26 6.33
CA ALA A 79 12.10 -1.52 6.46
C ALA A 79 13.05 -2.63 6.93
N THR A 80 12.56 -3.52 7.78
CA THR A 80 13.26 -4.73 8.22
C THR A 80 12.44 -5.95 7.84
N GLU A 81 13.11 -7.11 7.69
CA GLU A 81 12.45 -8.38 7.37
C GLU A 81 11.61 -8.30 6.08
N VAL A 82 12.11 -7.60 5.07
CA VAL A 82 11.49 -7.55 3.75
C VAL A 82 11.67 -8.89 3.06
N ASP A 83 10.56 -9.56 2.82
CA ASP A 83 10.44 -10.77 2.01
C ASP A 83 9.59 -10.46 0.77
N VAL A 84 9.92 -11.08 -0.35
CA VAL A 84 9.15 -10.98 -1.61
C VAL A 84 8.80 -12.37 -2.11
N ASN A 85 7.53 -12.61 -2.33
CA ASN A 85 7.01 -13.81 -2.96
C ASN A 85 7.22 -13.74 -4.48
N GLU A 86 7.96 -14.71 -5.02
CA GLU A 86 8.21 -14.86 -6.46
C GLU A 86 7.94 -16.30 -6.92
N THR A 87 6.81 -16.48 -7.60
CA THR A 87 6.40 -17.76 -8.16
C THR A 87 6.19 -17.63 -9.66
N LEU A 88 6.95 -18.41 -10.43
CA LEU A 88 6.73 -18.52 -11.87
C LEU A 88 5.39 -19.24 -12.14
N PRO A 89 4.54 -18.73 -13.05
CA PRO A 89 3.33 -19.41 -13.48
C PRO A 89 3.64 -20.75 -14.16
N SER A 90 2.64 -21.63 -14.20
CA SER A 90 2.73 -22.86 -15.01
C SER A 90 3.02 -22.51 -16.47
N GLY A 91 4.01 -23.16 -17.05
CA GLY A 91 4.47 -22.88 -18.41
C GLY A 91 5.82 -22.16 -18.47
N LEU A 92 6.37 -21.75 -17.32
CA LEU A 92 7.74 -21.28 -17.19
C LEU A 92 8.55 -22.23 -16.30
N ALA A 93 9.78 -22.54 -16.70
CA ALA A 93 10.74 -23.29 -15.91
C ALA A 93 11.83 -22.33 -15.41
N LEU A 94 12.08 -22.31 -14.10
CA LEU A 94 13.16 -21.52 -13.51
C LEU A 94 14.52 -22.06 -13.97
N VAL A 95 15.33 -21.20 -14.58
CA VAL A 95 16.75 -21.49 -14.87
C VAL A 95 17.60 -21.00 -13.71
N GLN A 96 17.47 -19.71 -13.38
CA GLN A 96 18.24 -19.07 -12.32
C GLN A 96 17.47 -17.90 -11.71
N ALA A 97 17.71 -17.63 -10.42
CA ALA A 97 17.33 -16.39 -9.78
C ALA A 97 18.54 -15.78 -9.08
N THR A 98 18.85 -14.53 -9.39
CA THR A 98 20.05 -13.83 -8.94
C THR A 98 19.66 -12.52 -8.26
N PRO A 99 19.53 -12.52 -6.92
CA PRO A 99 19.26 -11.31 -6.17
C PRO A 99 20.52 -10.44 -6.03
N SER A 100 20.36 -9.12 -6.08
CA SER A 100 21.43 -8.14 -5.80
C SER A 100 21.71 -8.01 -4.30
N GLN A 101 20.75 -8.41 -3.47
CA GLN A 101 20.84 -8.41 -2.01
C GLN A 101 20.01 -9.57 -1.46
N GLY A 102 20.50 -10.22 -0.40
CA GLY A 102 19.77 -11.29 0.26
C GLY A 102 19.81 -12.60 -0.52
N THR A 103 18.82 -13.47 -0.31
CA THR A 103 18.80 -14.81 -0.92
C THR A 103 17.42 -15.19 -1.40
N TYR A 104 17.35 -15.88 -2.54
CA TYR A 104 16.11 -16.48 -3.03
C TYR A 104 16.09 -17.97 -2.72
N ASN A 105 15.02 -18.44 -2.09
CA ASN A 105 14.81 -19.84 -1.80
C ASN A 105 13.78 -20.42 -2.78
N GLN A 106 14.26 -21.29 -3.66
CA GLN A 106 13.45 -21.91 -4.70
C GLN A 106 12.40 -22.90 -4.16
N ILE A 107 12.49 -23.34 -2.91
CA ILE A 107 11.54 -24.28 -2.30
C ILE A 107 10.30 -23.53 -1.83
N ASN A 108 10.48 -22.47 -1.03
CA ASN A 108 9.37 -21.69 -0.50
C ASN A 108 8.96 -20.51 -1.40
N LYS A 109 9.70 -20.25 -2.48
CA LYS A 109 9.44 -19.17 -3.45
C LYS A 109 9.60 -17.76 -2.86
N ILE A 110 10.40 -17.62 -1.81
CA ILE A 110 10.63 -16.36 -1.11
C ILE A 110 12.03 -15.82 -1.42
N TRP A 111 12.10 -14.55 -1.80
CA TRP A 111 13.30 -13.74 -1.80
C TRP A 111 13.38 -12.95 -0.51
N SER A 112 14.30 -13.35 0.36
CA SER A 112 14.58 -12.64 1.62
C SER A 112 15.57 -11.52 1.38
N VAL A 113 15.04 -10.30 1.21
CA VAL A 113 15.80 -9.06 1.00
C VAL A 113 16.47 -8.61 2.30
N GLY A 114 15.77 -8.76 3.43
CA GLY A 114 16.23 -8.31 4.74
C GLY A 114 15.94 -6.83 5.00
N THR A 115 16.94 -6.05 5.38
CA THR A 115 16.76 -4.62 5.69
C THR A 115 16.89 -3.77 4.43
N LEU A 116 15.97 -2.82 4.24
CA LEU A 116 15.99 -1.85 3.15
C LEU A 116 15.85 -0.43 3.71
N ASN A 117 16.91 0.36 3.59
CA ASN A 117 16.92 1.75 4.07
C ASN A 117 15.97 2.63 3.24
N ASN A 118 15.51 3.74 3.82
CA ASN A 118 14.74 4.77 3.11
C ASN A 118 15.44 5.16 1.79
N GLY A 119 14.67 5.20 0.70
CA GLY A 119 15.11 5.60 -0.64
C GLY A 119 15.97 4.56 -1.34
N SER A 120 16.26 3.42 -0.70
CA SER A 120 17.07 2.36 -1.30
C SER A 120 16.22 1.45 -2.18
N SER A 121 16.85 0.91 -3.22
CA SER A 121 16.25 -0.09 -4.10
C SER A 121 17.21 -1.26 -4.30
N VAL A 122 16.66 -2.46 -4.43
CA VAL A 122 17.38 -3.70 -4.75
C VAL A 122 16.63 -4.47 -5.83
N THR A 123 17.33 -5.36 -6.52
CA THR A 123 16.75 -6.11 -7.64
C THR A 123 16.99 -7.60 -7.53
N MET A 124 16.14 -8.39 -8.17
CA MET A 124 16.39 -9.80 -8.47
C MET A 124 16.09 -10.07 -9.93
N THR A 125 17.07 -10.66 -10.64
CA THR A 125 16.89 -11.15 -12.00
C THR A 125 16.49 -12.61 -11.96
N VAL A 126 15.38 -12.96 -12.61
CA VAL A 126 14.86 -14.32 -12.71
C VAL A 126 14.88 -14.74 -14.17
N GLU A 127 15.79 -15.65 -14.52
CA GLU A 127 15.84 -16.28 -15.83
C GLU A 127 14.92 -17.49 -15.84
N ALA A 128 14.02 -17.56 -16.82
CA ALA A 128 13.10 -18.66 -17.02
C ALA A 128 13.01 -19.06 -18.49
N THR A 129 12.74 -20.33 -18.75
CA THR A 129 12.48 -20.84 -20.10
C THR A 129 10.98 -21.12 -20.28
N VAL A 130 10.44 -20.77 -21.44
CA VAL A 130 9.05 -21.11 -21.81
C VAL A 130 8.96 -22.60 -22.15
N ASN A 131 8.07 -23.31 -21.47
CA ASN A 131 7.84 -24.73 -21.72
C ASN A 131 7.24 -24.94 -23.13
N SER A 132 7.53 -26.09 -23.74
CA SER A 132 6.90 -26.51 -25.00
C SER A 132 5.37 -26.67 -24.84
N GLY A 133 4.61 -26.30 -25.87
CA GLY A 133 3.14 -26.37 -25.90
C GLY A 133 2.42 -25.23 -25.18
N VAL A 134 3.11 -24.14 -24.84
CA VAL A 134 2.53 -22.96 -24.17
C VAL A 134 2.55 -21.77 -25.12
N THR A 135 1.37 -21.21 -25.40
CA THR A 135 1.25 -19.90 -26.06
C THR A 135 1.44 -18.78 -25.05
N ALA A 136 2.25 -17.77 -25.39
CA ALA A 136 2.62 -16.63 -24.52
C ALA A 136 1.42 -15.88 -23.92
N ASP A 137 0.25 -15.95 -24.56
CA ASP A 137 -0.99 -15.24 -24.21
C ASP A 137 -1.57 -15.55 -22.81
N SER A 138 -0.93 -16.42 -22.01
CA SER A 138 -1.37 -16.75 -20.64
C SER A 138 -0.29 -16.65 -19.54
N LEU A 139 0.92 -16.19 -19.87
CA LEU A 139 2.03 -16.14 -18.90
C LEU A 139 2.03 -14.83 -18.12
N VAL A 140 1.19 -14.74 -17.10
CA VAL A 140 1.23 -13.63 -16.13
C VAL A 140 2.10 -14.03 -14.94
N ASN A 141 3.20 -13.32 -14.76
CA ASN A 141 4.11 -13.53 -13.62
C ASN A 141 4.02 -12.33 -12.66
N THR A 142 3.78 -12.58 -11.37
CA THR A 142 3.56 -11.53 -10.36
C THR A 142 4.49 -11.73 -9.18
N ALA A 143 5.07 -10.64 -8.68
CA ALA A 143 5.83 -10.59 -7.44
C ALA A 143 5.15 -9.63 -6.47
N TYR A 144 5.14 -9.95 -5.18
CA TYR A 144 4.50 -9.15 -4.14
C TYR A 144 5.18 -9.39 -2.79
N LEU A 145 4.95 -8.50 -1.81
CA LEU A 145 5.43 -8.64 -0.44
C LEU A 145 4.75 -9.82 0.27
#